data_AF-A0A127I535-F1
#
_entry.id   AF-A0A127I535-F1
#
_cell.length_a   1.000
_cell.length_b   1.000
_cell.length_c   1.000
_cell.angle_alpha   90.00
_cell.angle_beta   90.00
_cell.angle_gamma   90.00
#
_symmetry.space_group_name_H-M   'P 1'
#
loop_
_entity.id
_entity.type
_entity.pdbx_description
1 polymer ?
#
loop_
_entity_poly.entity_id
_entity_poly.type
_entity_poly.pdbx_seq_one_letter_code
_entity_poly.pdbx_strand_id
1 'polypeptide(L)'
;MKLSQAELELKRAELSPQLLAYIVKLPFWEHYLKLAFASRFDTLNAPFSLRADEVYEQREELSSAEFQRLMNQIRLEREQAEAVEIERLTKAALRSDDQHVCEAPAG
;
A
#
# COMPACT_ATOMS: atom_id res chain seq x y z
N MET A 1 -20.14 30.28 -12.16
CA MET A 1 -18.96 29.38 -12.27
C MET A 1 -18.74 28.71 -10.92
N LYS A 2 -19.34 27.54 -10.63
CA LYS A 2 -19.12 26.87 -9.32
C LYS A 2 -19.14 25.34 -9.32
N LEU A 3 -19.97 24.66 -10.12
CA LEU A 3 -20.05 23.18 -10.11
C LEU A 3 -19.50 22.51 -11.36
N SER A 4 -19.82 23.02 -12.55
CA SER A 4 -19.39 22.43 -13.83
C SER A 4 -17.88 22.41 -14.03
N GLN A 5 -17.18 23.43 -13.53
CA GLN A 5 -15.71 23.46 -13.57
C GLN A 5 -15.09 22.47 -12.58
N ALA A 6 -15.61 22.39 -11.36
CA ALA A 6 -15.13 21.45 -10.35
C ALA A 6 -15.33 19.99 -10.80
N GLU A 7 -16.46 19.70 -11.46
CA GLU A 7 -16.71 18.39 -12.06
C GLU A 7 -15.69 18.05 -13.16
N LEU A 8 -15.36 19.03 -14.02
CA LEU A 8 -14.37 18.82 -15.08
C LEU A 8 -12.96 18.59 -14.50
N GLU A 9 -12.60 19.32 -13.45
CA GLU A 9 -11.32 19.15 -12.75
C GLU A 9 -11.24 17.78 -12.07
N LEU A 10 -12.32 17.34 -11.42
CA LEU A 10 -12.42 16.00 -10.83
C LEU A 10 -12.26 14.91 -11.89
N LYS A 11 -13.01 14.98 -12.99
CA LYS A 11 -12.91 14.01 -14.10
C LYS A 11 -11.49 13.92 -14.67
N ARG A 12 -10.79 15.05 -14.78
CA ARG A 12 -9.37 15.04 -15.20
C ARG A 12 -8.47 14.36 -14.17
N ALA A 13 -8.71 14.59 -12.87
CA ALA A 13 -7.94 13.98 -11.81
C ALA A 13 -8.14 12.45 -11.77
N GLU A 14 -9.39 11.99 -11.94
CA GLU A 14 -9.76 10.57 -12.00
C GLU A 14 -9.09 9.84 -13.18
N LEU A 15 -8.91 10.51 -14.31
CA LEU A 15 -8.22 9.97 -15.49
C LEU A 15 -6.68 10.15 -15.44
N SER A 16 -6.13 10.49 -14.28
CA SER A 16 -4.70 10.77 -14.11
C SER A 16 -4.09 9.89 -13.01
N PRO A 17 -2.75 9.87 -12.87
CA PRO A 17 -2.08 9.17 -11.77
C PRO A 17 -2.51 9.62 -10.36
N GLN A 18 -3.21 10.77 -10.25
CA GLN A 18 -3.71 11.27 -8.97
C GLN A 18 -4.73 10.31 -8.33
N LEU A 19 -5.56 9.64 -9.13
CA LEU A 19 -6.51 8.65 -8.62
C LEU A 19 -5.79 7.50 -7.95
N LEU A 20 -4.77 6.93 -8.61
CA LEU A 20 -3.97 5.85 -8.03
C LEU A 20 -3.30 6.30 -6.73
N ALA A 21 -2.67 7.48 -6.74
CA ALA A 21 -2.00 8.05 -5.57
C ALA A 21 -2.97 8.33 -4.39
N TYR A 22 -4.26 8.52 -4.68
CA TYR A 22 -5.31 8.62 -3.68
C TYR A 22 -5.72 7.24 -3.15
N ILE A 23 -6.02 6.28 -4.04
CA ILE A 23 -6.51 4.94 -3.68
C ILE A 23 -5.53 4.20 -2.76
N VAL A 24 -4.23 4.22 -3.08
CA VAL A 24 -3.20 3.52 -2.29
C VAL A 24 -3.08 4.03 -0.85
N LYS A 25 -3.63 5.22 -0.54
CA LYS A 25 -3.61 5.82 0.80
C LYS A 25 -4.89 5.54 1.60
N LEU A 26 -5.89 4.90 1.00
CA LEU A 26 -7.17 4.63 1.67
C LEU A 26 -7.00 3.48 2.66
N PRO A 27 -7.27 3.67 3.96
CA PRO A 27 -7.03 2.63 4.97
C PRO A 27 -7.81 1.35 4.71
N PHE A 28 -9.06 1.46 4.22
CA PHE A 28 -9.86 0.28 3.89
C PHE A 28 -9.26 -0.52 2.72
N TRP A 29 -8.65 0.17 1.76
CA TRP A 29 -8.07 -0.45 0.57
C TRP A 29 -6.78 -1.18 0.90
N GLU A 30 -5.89 -0.54 1.66
CA GLU A 30 -4.71 -1.19 2.22
C GLU A 30 -5.10 -2.43 3.04
N HIS A 31 -6.08 -2.29 3.93
CA HIS A 31 -6.56 -3.39 4.76
C HIS A 31 -7.10 -4.56 3.92
N TYR A 32 -7.93 -4.25 2.92
CA TYR A 32 -8.45 -5.24 1.98
C TYR A 32 -7.32 -5.99 1.27
N LEU A 33 -6.32 -5.27 0.73
CA LEU A 33 -5.20 -5.90 0.02
C LEU A 33 -4.38 -6.81 0.94
N LYS A 34 -4.11 -6.37 2.19
CA LYS A 34 -3.39 -7.19 3.17
C LYS A 34 -4.15 -8.45 3.54
N LEU A 35 -5.48 -8.40 3.61
CA LEU A 35 -6.31 -9.60 3.84
C LEU A 35 -6.37 -10.51 2.61
N ALA A 36 -6.68 -9.95 1.44
CA ALA A 36 -6.86 -10.73 0.21
C ALA A 36 -5.57 -11.39 -0.28
N PHE A 37 -4.42 -10.77 0.02
CA PHE A 37 -3.10 -11.25 -0.38
C PHE A 37 -2.19 -11.57 0.82
N ALA A 38 -2.76 -12.02 1.94
CA ALA A 38 -2.04 -12.26 3.19
C ALA A 38 -0.73 -13.04 3.01
N SER A 39 -0.77 -14.19 2.32
CA SER A 39 0.44 -15.00 2.06
C SER A 39 1.56 -14.25 1.32
N ARG A 40 1.22 -13.30 0.44
CA ARG A 40 2.22 -12.46 -0.23
C ARG A 40 2.85 -11.48 0.74
N PHE A 41 2.04 -10.83 1.58
CA PHE A 41 2.54 -9.91 2.61
C PHE A 41 3.34 -10.65 3.67
N ASP A 42 2.96 -11.87 4.06
CA ASP A 42 3.75 -12.71 4.97
C ASP A 42 5.13 -13.01 4.37
N THR A 43 5.17 -13.40 3.10
CA THR A 43 6.42 -13.67 2.38
C THR A 43 7.28 -12.41 2.23
N LEU A 44 6.65 -11.27 1.89
CA LEU A 44 7.31 -9.96 1.78
C LEU A 44 7.89 -9.52 3.12
N ASN A 45 7.18 -9.81 4.22
CA ASN A 45 7.53 -9.34 5.56
C ASN A 45 8.53 -10.24 6.30
N ALA A 46 8.63 -11.52 5.93
CA ALA A 46 9.47 -12.50 6.60
C ALA A 46 10.93 -12.06 6.83
N PRO A 47 11.63 -11.44 5.85
CA PRO A 47 13.00 -10.97 6.08
C PRO A 47 13.10 -9.86 7.14
N PHE A 48 12.08 -9.02 7.26
CA PHE A 48 12.06 -7.94 8.25
C PHE A 48 11.72 -8.47 9.65
N SER A 49 10.83 -9.46 9.75
CA SER A 49 10.57 -10.17 11.00
C SER A 49 11.83 -10.84 11.53
N LEU A 50 12.56 -11.58 10.67
CA LEU A 50 13.81 -12.23 11.06
C LEU A 50 14.84 -11.22 11.60
N ARG A 51 15.04 -10.10 10.89
CA ARG A 51 15.97 -9.04 11.33
C ARG A 51 15.54 -8.37 12.63
N ALA A 52 14.23 -8.21 12.84
CA ALA A 52 13.70 -7.63 14.08
C ALA A 52 13.94 -8.58 15.26
N ASP A 53 13.77 -9.88 15.05
CA ASP A 53 14.07 -10.91 16.04
C ASP A 53 15.57 -10.92 16.38
N GLU A 54 16.46 -10.86 15.38
CA GLU A 54 17.90 -10.77 15.59
C GLU A 54 18.32 -9.55 16.43
N VAL A 55 17.73 -8.37 16.17
CA VAL A 55 17.96 -7.16 16.97
C VAL A 55 17.42 -7.31 18.38
N TYR A 56 16.30 -8.01 18.54
CA TYR A 56 15.71 -8.29 19.84
C TYR A 56 16.58 -9.21 20.69
N GLU A 57 17.15 -10.27 20.11
CA GLU A 57 18.08 -11.15 20.82
C GLU A 57 19.33 -10.41 21.31
N GLN A 58 19.78 -9.38 20.58
CA GLN A 58 20.93 -8.55 20.95
C GLN A 58 20.58 -7.39 21.91
N ARG A 59 19.34 -7.30 22.41
CA ARG A 59 18.87 -6.13 23.19
C ARG A 59 19.70 -5.81 24.44
N GLU A 60 20.35 -6.81 25.04
CA GLU A 60 21.16 -6.63 26.25
C GLU A 60 22.57 -6.10 25.95
N GLU A 61 23.01 -6.24 24.70
CA GLU A 61 24.32 -5.77 24.20
C GLU A 61 24.22 -4.36 23.60
N LEU A 62 23.02 -3.94 23.22
CA LEU A 62 22.74 -2.64 22.60
C LEU A 62 22.38 -1.59 23.65
N SER A 63 22.77 -0.33 23.41
CA SER A 63 22.14 0.77 24.12
C SER A 63 20.67 0.89 23.71
N SER A 64 19.83 1.41 24.61
CA SER A 64 18.41 1.67 24.32
C SER A 64 18.22 2.53 23.06
N ALA A 65 19.08 3.52 22.84
CA ALA A 65 19.03 4.37 21.65
C ALA A 65 19.35 3.60 20.36
N GLU A 66 20.34 2.70 20.39
CA GLU A 66 20.71 1.87 19.23
C GLU A 66 19.64 0.85 18.90
N PHE A 67 19.10 0.16 19.91
CA PHE A 67 17.98 -0.77 19.75
C PHE A 67 16.78 -0.07 19.09
N GLN A 68 16.36 1.08 19.62
CA GLN A 68 15.24 1.84 19.06
C GLN A 68 15.50 2.30 17.63
N ARG A 69 16.73 2.72 17.32
CA ARG A 69 17.11 3.12 15.96
C ARG A 69 17.02 1.96 14.99
N LEU A 70 17.55 0.79 15.35
CA LEU A 70 17.54 -0.41 14.49
C LEU A 70 16.12 -0.93 14.25
N MET A 71 15.30 -1.02 15.31
CA MET A 71 13.89 -1.42 15.18
C MET A 71 13.09 -0.45 14.30
N ASN A 72 13.31 0.86 14.46
CA ASN A 72 12.66 1.86 13.61
C ASN A 72 13.12 1.78 12.15
N GLN A 73 14.41 1.53 11.91
CA GLN A 73 14.92 1.34 10.56
C GLN A 73 14.25 0.14 9.88
N ILE A 74 14.19 -1.01 10.55
CA ILE A 74 13.51 -2.21 10.02
C ILE A 74 12.03 -1.92 9.74
N ARG A 75 11.36 -1.22 10.66
CA ARG A 75 9.95 -0.83 10.48
C ARG A 75 9.75 0.03 9.23
N LEU A 76 10.58 1.06 9.03
CA LEU A 76 10.48 1.96 7.88
C LEU A 76 10.76 1.24 6.55
N GLU A 77 11.76 0.36 6.52
CA GLU A 77 12.06 -0.45 5.34
C GLU A 77 10.91 -1.39 4.98
N ARG A 78 10.28 -2.03 5.99
CA ARG A 78 9.06 -2.84 5.80
C ARG A 78 7.91 -2.01 5.25
N GLU A 79 7.64 -0.84 5.84
CA GLU A 79 6.57 0.07 5.39
C GLU A 79 6.78 0.50 3.93
N GLN A 80 8.02 0.75 3.53
CA GLN A 80 8.35 1.08 2.14
C GLN A 80 8.13 -0.11 1.19
N ALA A 81 8.52 -1.32 1.60
CA ALA A 81 8.28 -2.53 0.81
C ALA A 81 6.78 -2.82 0.65
N GLU A 82 6.00 -2.70 1.73
CA GLU A 82 4.54 -2.84 1.69
C GLU A 82 3.89 -1.79 0.78
N ALA A 83 4.33 -0.53 0.84
CA ALA A 83 3.79 0.54 0.00
C ALA A 83 3.98 0.24 -1.50
N VAL A 84 5.14 -0.30 -1.89
CA VAL A 84 5.41 -0.72 -3.28
C VAL A 84 4.47 -1.86 -3.70
N GLU A 85 4.26 -2.86 -2.83
CA GLU A 85 3.39 -3.99 -3.13
C GLU A 85 1.91 -3.56 -3.19
N ILE A 86 1.47 -2.66 -2.31
CA ILE A 86 0.14 -2.04 -2.35
C ILE A 86 -0.07 -1.32 -3.68
N GLU A 87 0.88 -0.49 -4.12
CA GLU A 87 0.78 0.20 -5.41
C GLU A 87 0.68 -0.81 -6.56
N ARG A 88 1.50 -1.87 -6.55
CA ARG A 88 1.50 -2.92 -7.58
C ARG A 88 0.15 -3.66 -7.64
N LEU A 89 -0.38 -4.07 -6.48
CA LEU A 89 -1.67 -4.75 -6.38
C LEU A 89 -2.83 -3.84 -6.79
N THR A 90 -2.76 -2.55 -6.44
CA THR A 90 -3.76 -1.56 -6.86
C THR A 90 -3.78 -1.39 -8.38
N LYS A 91 -2.60 -1.25 -9.00
CA LYS A 91 -2.48 -1.22 -10.47
C LYS A 91 -2.97 -2.51 -11.13
N ALA A 92 -2.83 -3.66 -10.46
CA ALA A 92 -3.36 -4.91 -10.98
C ALA A 92 -4.89 -4.94 -10.93
N ALA A 93 -5.48 -4.57 -9.79
CA ALA A 93 -6.93 -4.52 -9.61
C ALA A 93 -7.61 -3.57 -10.60
N LEU A 94 -7.08 -2.35 -10.76
CA LEU A 94 -7.65 -1.36 -11.69
C LEU A 94 -7.54 -1.78 -13.17
N ARG A 95 -6.57 -2.62 -13.53
CA ARG A 95 -6.47 -3.19 -14.90
C ARG A 95 -7.39 -4.39 -15.11
N SER A 96 -7.76 -5.10 -14.06
CA SER A 96 -8.70 -6.21 -14.13
C SER A 96 -10.14 -5.71 -14.34
N ASP A 97 -10.47 -4.51 -13.86
CA ASP A 97 -11.76 -3.88 -14.12
C ASP A 97 -11.95 -3.46 -15.59
N ASP A 98 -10.87 -3.21 -16.35
CA ASP A 98 -10.94 -3.02 -17.81
C ASP A 98 -11.43 -4.28 -18.56
N GLN A 99 -11.39 -5.46 -17.94
CA GLN A 99 -11.93 -6.71 -18.51
C GLN A 99 -13.38 -6.98 -18.12
N HIS A 100 -13.89 -6.36 -17.05
CA HIS A 100 -15.29 -6.42 -16.65
C HIS A 100 -15.96 -5.08 -16.97
N VAL A 101 -16.01 -4.74 -18.26
CA VAL A 101 -16.91 -3.68 -18.74
C VAL A 101 -18.32 -4.07 -18.28
N CYS A 102 -18.88 -3.31 -17.35
CA CYS A 102 -20.30 -3.36 -17.06
C CYS A 102 -21.04 -3.10 -18.37
N GLU A 103 -21.53 -4.15 -19.02
CA GLU A 103 -22.52 -4.02 -20.08
C GLU A 103 -23.73 -3.31 -19.47
N ALA A 104 -23.88 -2.02 -19.79
CA ALA A 104 -25.12 -1.33 -19.54
C ALA A 104 -26.22 -2.07 -20.31
N PRO A 105 -27.34 -2.45 -19.67
CA PRO A 105 -28.42 -3.12 -20.40
C PRO A 105 -28.89 -2.18 -21.52
N ALA A 106 -28.98 -2.73 -22.73
CA ALA A 106 -29.53 -2.02 -23.88
C ALA A 106 -30.97 -1.60 -23.54
N GLY A 107 -31.19 -0.30 -23.41
CA GLY A 107 -32.50 0.35 -23.33
C GLY A 107 -32.81 1.05 -24.63
#